data_AF-A0A7J8V9L4-F1
#
_entry.id   AF-A0A7J8V9L4-F1
#
_cell.length_a   1.000
_cell.length_b   1.000
_cell.length_c   1.000
_cell.angle_alpha   90.00
_cell.angle_beta   90.00
_cell.angle_gamma   90.00
#
_symmetry.space_group_name_H-M   'P 1'
#
loop_
_entity.id
_entity.type
_entity.pdbx_description
1 polymer ?
#
loop_
_entity_poly.entity_id
_entity_poly.type
_entity_poly.pdbx_seq_one_letter_code
_entity_poly.pdbx_strand_id
1 'polypeptide(L)'
;MEEKVPKIKTGGREWKHPPGQFVKVNFDAAYDGNLRQSAVGIVARDSEGNSLLSFIEIHHQVASAFATEAIACQTTTQIGMNMQWPNIIIEGMHYQS
;
A
#
# COMPACT_ATOMS: atom_id res chain seq x y z
N MET A 1 -8.80 35.97 -0.03
CA MET A 1 -9.19 35.14 1.12
C MET A 1 -8.74 33.73 0.78
N GLU A 2 -7.68 33.25 1.42
CA GLU A 2 -7.15 31.91 1.16
C GLU A 2 -7.95 30.91 1.98
N GLU A 3 -8.64 30.00 1.28
CA GLU A 3 -9.44 28.96 1.90
C GLU A 3 -8.50 27.95 2.57
N LYS A 4 -8.50 27.92 3.91
CA LYS A 4 -7.75 26.91 4.67
C LYS A 4 -8.43 25.56 4.49
N VAL A 5 -7.86 24.73 3.62
CA VAL A 5 -8.22 23.31 3.49
C VAL A 5 -8.12 22.66 4.89
N PRO A 6 -9.17 21.98 5.37
CA PRO A 6 -9.15 21.38 6.70
C PRO A 6 -8.07 20.31 6.74
N LYS A 7 -7.11 20.43 7.66
CA LYS A 7 -6.21 19.32 7.98
C LYS A 7 -7.02 18.22 8.65
N ILE A 8 -7.36 17.19 7.87
CA ILE A 8 -7.94 15.95 8.38
C ILE A 8 -6.93 15.39 9.39
N LYS A 9 -7.27 15.44 10.68
CA LYS A 9 -6.51 14.73 11.71
C LYS A 9 -6.84 13.25 11.59
N THR A 10 -6.10 12.53 10.77
CA THR A 10 -6.08 11.08 10.79
C THR A 10 -5.50 10.64 12.14
N GLY A 11 -6.25 9.86 12.91
CA GLY A 11 -5.74 9.20 14.12
C GLY A 11 -4.70 8.09 13.84
N GLY A 12 -4.10 8.12 12.65
CA GLY A 12 -3.07 7.19 12.20
C GLY A 12 -1.69 7.66 12.64
N ARG A 13 -0.78 6.71 12.87
CA ARG A 13 0.63 7.01 13.10
C ARG A 13 1.15 7.78 11.88
N GLU A 14 1.79 8.93 12.10
CA GLU A 14 2.44 9.66 11.01
C GLU A 14 3.40 8.72 10.27
N TRP A 15 3.37 8.77 8.94
CA TRP A 15 4.27 7.95 8.12
C TRP A 15 5.72 8.31 8.48
N LYS A 16 6.52 7.29 8.75
CA LYS A 16 7.95 7.43 9.05
C LYS A 16 8.77 6.90 7.90
N HIS A 17 9.72 7.72 7.45
CA HIS A 17 10.67 7.33 6.42
C HIS A 17 11.49 6.11 6.85
N PRO A 18 11.85 5.23 5.92
CA PRO A 18 12.73 4.10 6.22
C PRO A 18 14.16 4.59 6.52
N PRO A 19 14.94 3.79 7.28
CA PRO A 19 16.34 4.09 7.53
C PRO A 19 17.22 3.82 6.31
N GLY A 20 18.24 4.64 6.08
CA GLY A 20 19.33 4.33 5.13
C GLY A 20 18.87 3.98 3.71
N GLN A 21 19.34 2.86 3.18
CA GLN A 21 19.06 2.41 1.80
C GLN A 21 17.80 1.54 1.67
N PHE A 22 16.92 1.56 2.66
CA PHE A 22 15.68 0.78 2.60
C PHE A 22 14.64 1.49 1.73
N VAL A 23 13.93 0.70 0.93
CA VAL A 23 12.68 1.11 0.29
C VAL A 23 11.53 0.66 1.19
N LYS A 24 10.68 1.59 1.59
CA LYS A 24 9.43 1.28 2.29
C LYS A 24 8.30 1.18 1.28
N VAL A 25 7.62 0.05 1.25
CA VAL A 25 6.48 -0.19 0.39
C VAL A 25 5.24 -0.36 1.24
N ASN A 26 4.35 0.62 1.14
CA ASN A 26 3.06 0.60 1.78
C ASN A 26 2.02 0.05 0.80
N PHE A 27 1.21 -0.91 1.25
CA PHE A 27 0.10 -1.44 0.46
C PHE A 27 -1.21 -1.40 1.25
N ASP A 28 -2.30 -1.32 0.52
CA ASP A 28 -3.66 -1.46 1.03
C ASP A 28 -4.52 -2.16 -0.02
N ALA A 29 -5.62 -2.76 0.44
CA ALA A 29 -6.51 -3.46 -0.45
C ALA A 29 -7.97 -3.34 -0.03
N ALA A 30 -8.83 -2.99 -1.00
CA ALA A 30 -10.27 -2.89 -0.80
C ALA A 30 -10.97 -4.08 -1.45
N TYR A 31 -12.00 -4.62 -0.80
CA TYR A 31 -12.80 -5.72 -1.32
C TYR A 31 -14.27 -5.32 -1.48
N ASP A 32 -14.84 -5.59 -2.65
CA ASP A 32 -16.27 -5.51 -2.92
C ASP A 32 -16.85 -6.92 -3.00
N GLY A 33 -17.64 -7.30 -2.00
CA GLY A 33 -18.31 -8.60 -1.93
C GLY A 33 -19.47 -8.78 -2.91
N ASN A 34 -20.09 -7.68 -3.38
CA ASN A 34 -21.18 -7.75 -4.36
C ASN A 34 -20.62 -8.08 -5.74
N LEU A 35 -19.52 -7.43 -6.12
CA LEU A 35 -18.85 -7.64 -7.40
C LEU A 35 -17.82 -8.77 -7.35
N ARG A 36 -17.47 -9.25 -6.15
CA ARG A 36 -16.34 -10.17 -5.88
C ARG A 36 -15.05 -9.63 -6.50
N GLN A 37 -14.75 -8.36 -6.26
CA GLN A 37 -13.59 -7.67 -6.80
C GLN A 37 -12.69 -7.17 -5.67
N SER A 38 -11.39 -7.11 -5.94
CA SER A 38 -10.47 -6.37 -5.11
C SER A 38 -9.78 -5.25 -5.88
N ALA A 39 -9.45 -4.18 -5.18
CA ALA A 39 -8.54 -3.15 -5.65
C ALA A 39 -7.33 -3.10 -4.73
N VAL A 40 -6.14 -3.25 -5.28
CA VAL A 40 -4.86 -3.20 -4.56
C VAL A 40 -4.18 -1.88 -4.88
N GLY A 41 -3.74 -1.16 -3.86
CA GLY A 41 -2.95 0.08 -3.99
C GLY A 41 -1.60 -0.09 -3.32
N ILE A 42 -0.53 0.32 -4.01
CA ILE A 42 0.87 0.17 -3.54
C ILE A 42 1.63 1.47 -3.79
N VAL A 43 2.39 1.92 -2.79
CA VAL A 43 3.31 3.06 -2.91
C VAL A 43 4.65 2.68 -2.30
N ALA A 44 5.73 2.80 -3.09
CA ALA A 44 7.09 2.60 -2.64
C ALA A 44 7.83 3.93 -2.52
N ARG A 45 8.50 4.15 -1.39
CA ARG A 45 9.27 5.38 -1.11
C ARG A 45 10.66 5.06 -0.58
N ASP A 46 11.62 5.91 -0.93
CA ASP A 46 12.97 5.88 -0.36
C ASP A 46 13.01 6.57 1.03
N SER A 47 14.21 6.66 1.61
CA SER A 47 14.47 7.30 2.89
C SER A 47 14.29 8.82 2.89
N GLU A 48 14.33 9.46 1.72
CA GLU A 48 14.06 10.89 1.56
C GLU A 48 12.56 11.17 1.40
N GLY A 49 11.76 10.12 1.25
CA GLY A 49 10.31 10.20 1.04
C GLY A 49 9.92 10.35 -0.43
N ASN A 50 10.87 10.27 -1.37
CA ASN A 50 10.56 10.30 -2.79
C ASN A 50 9.81 9.04 -3.19
N SER A 51 8.77 9.19 -4.00
CA SER A 51 8.04 8.05 -4.55
C SER A 51 8.85 7.40 -5.67
N LEU A 52 9.27 6.16 -5.44
CA LEU A 52 9.95 5.34 -6.45
C LEU A 52 8.95 4.62 -7.37
N LEU A 53 7.78 4.26 -6.82
CA LEU A 53 6.73 3.55 -7.54
C LEU A 53 5.37 3.82 -6.92
N SER A 54 4.35 3.93 -7.76
CA SER A 54 2.94 3.90 -7.38
C SER A 54 2.23 2.92 -8.31
N PHE A 55 1.46 1.99 -7.76
CA PHE A 55 0.84 0.91 -8.50
C PHE A 55 -0.58 0.66 -8.00
N ILE A 56 -1.47 0.37 -8.94
CA ILE A 56 -2.86 0.01 -8.67
C ILE A 56 -3.26 -1.15 -9.59
N GLU A 57 -3.97 -2.12 -9.03
CA GLU A 57 -4.49 -3.27 -9.78
C GLU A 57 -5.88 -3.66 -9.27
N ILE A 58 -6.75 -4.05 -10.20
CA ILE A 58 -8.08 -4.58 -9.89
C ILE A 58 -8.06 -6.07 -10.18
N HIS A 59 -8.39 -6.90 -9.18
CA HIS A 59 -8.58 -8.33 -9.38
C HIS A 59 -10.07 -8.66 -9.36
N HIS A 60 -10.48 -9.50 -10.30
CA HIS A 60 -11.84 -10.03 -10.38
C HIS A 60 -11.94 -11.41 -9.75
N GLN A 61 -13.16 -11.81 -9.37
CA GLN A 61 -13.46 -13.14 -8.82
C GLN A 61 -12.72 -13.45 -7.51
N VAL A 62 -12.46 -12.43 -6.69
CA VAL A 62 -11.79 -12.60 -5.41
C VAL A 62 -12.77 -13.11 -4.35
N ALA A 63 -12.34 -14.14 -3.62
CA ALA A 63 -13.22 -14.91 -2.75
C ALA A 63 -13.60 -14.21 -1.44
N SER A 64 -12.76 -13.30 -0.94
CA SER A 64 -12.98 -12.63 0.36
C SER A 64 -12.03 -11.45 0.55
N ALA A 65 -12.31 -10.61 1.55
CA ALA A 65 -11.39 -9.57 2.00
C ALA A 65 -10.05 -10.12 2.50
N PHE A 66 -10.05 -11.30 3.13
CA PHE A 66 -8.80 -11.96 3.52
C PHE A 66 -7.94 -12.33 2.30
N ALA A 67 -8.57 -12.88 1.25
CA ALA A 67 -7.87 -13.18 -0.01
C ALA A 67 -7.35 -11.91 -0.68
N THR A 68 -8.10 -10.80 -0.60
CA THR A 68 -7.69 -9.48 -1.09
C THR A 68 -6.39 -8.99 -0.44
N GLU A 69 -6.28 -9.06 0.89
CA GLU A 69 -5.05 -8.69 1.62
C GLU A 69 -3.87 -9.60 1.26
N ALA A 70 -4.12 -10.91 1.12
CA ALA A 70 -3.10 -11.87 0.71
C ALA A 70 -2.58 -11.60 -0.72
N ILE A 71 -3.47 -11.26 -1.65
CA ILE A 71 -3.11 -10.84 -3.02
C ILE A 71 -2.27 -9.57 -2.98
N ALA A 72 -2.68 -8.56 -2.22
CA ALA A 72 -1.93 -7.31 -2.11
C ALA A 72 -0.52 -7.50 -1.56
N CYS A 73 -0.38 -8.34 -0.51
CA CYS A 73 0.91 -8.72 0.04
C CYS A 73 1.79 -9.46 -0.99
N GLN A 74 1.20 -10.41 -1.73
CA GLN A 74 1.89 -11.14 -2.80
C GLN A 74 2.37 -10.20 -3.90
N THR A 75 1.49 -9.36 -4.45
CA THR A 75 1.81 -8.40 -5.51
C THR A 75 2.89 -7.43 -5.08
N THR A 76 2.81 -6.91 -3.85
CA THR A 76 3.83 -6.03 -3.28
C THR A 76 5.20 -6.71 -3.19
N THR A 77 5.23 -7.96 -2.72
CA THR A 77 6.46 -8.75 -2.62
C THR A 77 7.06 -8.99 -4.01
N GLN A 78 6.23 -9.35 -4.99
CA GLN A 78 6.68 -9.59 -6.37
C GLN A 78 7.25 -8.32 -7.01
N ILE A 79 6.63 -7.17 -6.79
CA ILE A 79 7.16 -5.87 -7.26
C ILE A 79 8.53 -5.61 -6.65
N GLY A 80 8.70 -5.80 -5.34
CA GLY A 80 9.98 -5.62 -4.67
C GLY A 80 11.10 -6.49 -5.27
N MET A 81 10.79 -7.75 -5.57
CA MET A 81 11.73 -8.67 -6.24
C MET A 81 12.04 -8.24 -7.68
N ASN A 82 11.02 -7.87 -8.47
CA ASN A 82 11.18 -7.45 -9.86
C ASN A 82 11.99 -6.16 -9.99
N MET A 83 11.82 -5.24 -9.04
CA MET A 83 12.59 -3.99 -8.97
C MET A 83 14.00 -4.19 -8.40
N GLN A 84 14.33 -5.40 -7.95
CA GLN A 84 15.63 -5.77 -7.39
C GLN A 84 16.05 -4.87 -6.22
N TRP A 85 15.09 -4.43 -5.40
CA TRP A 85 15.41 -3.60 -4.24
C TRP A 85 16.13 -4.43 -3.17
N PRO A 86 17.36 -4.04 -2.77
CA PRO A 86 18.20 -4.88 -1.91
C PRO A 86 17.69 -4.92 -0.46
N ASN A 87 17.04 -3.85 0.00
CA ASN A 87 16.53 -3.71 1.36
C ASN A 87 15.11 -3.17 1.29
N ILE A 88 14.12 -3.98 1.67
CA ILE A 88 12.71 -3.63 1.57
C ILE A 88 12.01 -3.79 2.92
N ILE A 89 11.15 -2.82 3.26
CA ILE A 89 10.18 -2.91 4.36
C ILE A 89 8.80 -2.89 3.73
N ILE A 90 8.01 -3.94 3.96
CA ILE A 90 6.64 -4.05 3.47
C ILE A 90 5.69 -3.79 4.65
N GLU A 91 4.78 -2.84 4.49
CA GLU A 91 3.79 -2.44 5.50
C GLU A 91 2.38 -2.44 4.87
N GLY A 92 1.54 -3.38 5.27
CA GLY A 92 0.12 -3.41 4.90
C GLY A 92 -0.76 -2.70 5.92
N MET A 93 -1.92 -2.20 5.49
CA MET A 93 -2.98 -1.83 6.43
C MET A 93 -3.58 -3.08 7.08
N HIS A 94 -3.93 -2.98 8.37
CA HIS A 94 -4.49 -4.12 9.10
C HIS A 94 -6.01 -4.13 8.92
N TYR A 95 -6.52 -5.07 8.13
CA TYR A 95 -7.95 -5.34 8.03
C TYR A 95 -8.47 -5.85 9.38
N GLN A 96 -9.22 -5.01 10.11
CA GLN A 96 -10.04 -5.48 11.23
C GLN A 96 -11.41 -5.84 10.66
N SER A 97 -11.67 -7.15 10.55
CA SER A 97 -12.96 -7.74 10.22
C SER A 97 -14.01 -7.45 11.29
#